data_AF-A0A943N662-F1
#
_entry.id   AF-A0A943N662-F1
#
_cell.length_a   1.000
_cell.length_b   1.000
_cell.length_c   1.000
_cell.angle_alpha   90.00
_cell.angle_beta   90.00
_cell.angle_gamma   90.00
#
_symmetry.space_group_name_H-M   'P 1'
#
loop_
_entity.id
_entity.type
_entity.pdbx_description
1 polymer ?
#
loop_
_entity_poly.entity_id
_entity_poly.type
_entity_poly.pdbx_seq_one_letter_code
_entity_poly.pdbx_strand_id
1 'polypeptide(L)' 'MTKIFSPYEKNQWTAPLRARTPKCGLCKRWRGANEQNRPVCEAFPNGIPRAIFKEEVDHFKENYPGDNGMLGILKEE' A
#
# COMPACT_ATOMS: atom_id res chain seq x y z
N MET A 1 34.22 12.51 22.23
CA MET A 1 34.66 11.82 20.99
C MET A 1 33.59 12.02 19.93
N THR A 2 33.83 12.92 18.98
CA THR A 2 32.92 13.19 17.86
C THR A 2 33.05 12.04 16.85
N LYS A 3 32.00 11.23 16.69
CA LYS A 3 31.96 10.18 15.66
C LYS A 3 31.98 10.86 14.29
N ILE A 4 33.11 10.76 13.60
CA ILE A 4 33.23 11.18 12.21
C ILE A 4 32.62 10.06 11.38
N PHE A 5 31.46 10.31 10.78
CA PHE A 5 30.75 9.33 9.96
C PHE A 5 31.42 9.23 8.59
N SER A 6 31.93 8.04 8.25
CA SER A 6 32.48 7.76 6.92
C SER A 6 31.33 7.53 5.92
N PRO A 7 31.33 8.20 4.75
CA PRO A 7 30.33 7.98 3.71
C PRO A 7 30.41 6.59 3.06
N TYR A 8 31.48 5.83 3.32
CA TYR A 8 31.68 4.46 2.84
C TYR A 8 31.24 3.38 3.84
N GLU A 9 30.84 3.79 5.05
CA GLU A 9 30.34 2.84 6.05
C GLU A 9 28.89 2.48 5.73
N LYS A 10 28.61 1.17 5.62
CA LYS A 10 27.23 0.67 5.48
C LYS A 10 26.47 0.98 6.77
N ASN A 11 25.69 2.05 6.75
CA ASN A 11 24.90 2.53 7.88
C ASN A 11 23.47 2.81 7.41
N GLN A 12 22.59 3.16 8.36
CA GLN A 12 21.18 3.42 8.09
C GLN A 12 20.91 4.50 7.02
N TRP A 13 21.91 5.35 6.68
CA TRP A 13 21.83 6.39 5.65
C TRP A 13 22.28 5.92 4.26
N THR A 14 23.06 4.85 4.17
CA THR A 14 23.51 4.22 2.91
C THR A 14 22.73 2.96 2.55
N ALA A 15 21.83 2.51 3.44
CA ALA A 15 20.89 1.44 3.14
C ALA A 15 19.97 1.86 1.98
N PRO A 16 19.73 1.01 0.97
CA PRO A 16 18.80 1.34 -0.10
C PRO A 16 17.43 1.58 0.52
N LEU A 17 16.81 2.73 0.20
CA LEU A 17 15.44 3.03 0.56
C LEU A 17 14.55 1.91 -0.01
N ARG A 18 14.16 0.95 0.83
CA ARG A 18 13.19 -0.07 0.44
C ARG A 18 11.84 0.63 0.39
N ALA A 19 11.41 1.02 -0.81
CA ALA A 19 10.06 1.52 -1.03
C ALA A 19 9.09 0.44 -0.52
N ARG A 20 8.36 0.75 0.55
CA ARG A 20 7.36 -0.16 1.11
C ARG A 20 6.18 -0.18 0.13
N THR A 21 6.13 -1.18 -0.75
CA THR A 21 5.01 -1.33 -1.67
C THR A 21 3.75 -1.64 -0.85
N PRO A 22 2.67 -0.85 -0.97
CA PRO A 22 1.43 -1.14 -0.25
C PRO A 22 0.87 -2.48 -0.71
N LYS A 23 0.23 -3.26 0.18
CA LYS A 23 -0.36 -4.56 -0.17
C LYS A 23 -1.33 -4.49 -1.35
N CYS A 24 -1.96 -3.33 -1.56
CA CYS A 24 -2.79 -3.05 -2.72
C CYS A 24 -2.06 -3.31 -4.04
N GLY A 25 -0.77 -2.95 -4.17
CA GLY A 25 0.00 -3.18 -5.39
C GLY A 25 0.29 -4.65 -5.71
N LEU A 26 0.11 -5.54 -4.73
CA LEU A 26 0.21 -7.00 -4.90
C LEU A 26 -1.16 -7.64 -5.21
N CYS A 27 -2.25 -6.89 -5.10
CA CYS A 27 -3.60 -7.39 -5.35
C CYS A 27 -3.88 -7.48 -6.85
N LYS A 28 -4.44 -8.61 -7.30
CA LYS A 28 -4.85 -8.81 -8.71
C LYS A 28 -5.86 -7.76 -9.22
N ARG A 29 -6.60 -7.13 -8.31
CA ARG A 29 -7.63 -6.13 -8.61
C ARG A 29 -7.10 -4.70 -8.67
N TRP A 30 -5.80 -4.51 -8.42
CA TRP A 30 -5.14 -3.21 -8.51
C TRP A 30 -5.14 -2.68 -9.95
N ARG A 31 -5.49 -1.40 -10.12
CA ARG A 31 -5.55 -0.76 -11.43
C ARG A 31 -4.56 0.39 -11.58
N GLY A 32 -3.75 0.69 -10.56
CA GLY A 32 -2.75 1.76 -10.60
C GLY A 32 -3.28 3.06 -10.01
N ALA A 33 -2.96 4.18 -10.66
CA ALA A 33 -3.45 5.50 -10.29
C ALA A 33 -4.35 6.06 -11.41
N ASN A 34 -5.41 6.78 -11.04
CA ASN A 34 -6.28 7.46 -12.00
C ASN A 34 -5.71 8.83 -12.44
N GLU A 35 -6.45 9.56 -13.29
CA GLU A 35 -6.06 10.90 -13.79
C GLU A 35 -5.84 11.94 -12.68
N GLN A 36 -6.43 11.72 -11.49
CA GLN A 36 -6.26 12.56 -10.30
C GLN A 36 -5.11 12.10 -9.40
N ASN A 37 -4.24 11.19 -9.88
CA ASN A 37 -3.17 10.54 -9.12
C ASN A 37 -3.66 9.82 -7.86
N ARG A 38 -4.92 9.37 -7.83
CA ARG A 38 -5.47 8.58 -6.72
C ARG A 38 -5.28 7.10 -7.00
N PRO A 39 -4.84 6.30 -6.01
CA PRO A 39 -4.73 4.86 -6.16
C PRO A 39 -6.11 4.26 -6.40
N VAL A 40 -6.26 3.37 -7.38
CA VAL A 40 -7.55 2.79 -7.77
C VAL A 40 -7.46 1.27 -7.93
N CYS A 41 -8.58 0.62 -7.66
CA CYS A 41 -8.79 -0.81 -7.90
C CYS A 41 -10.25 -1.04 -8.31
N GLU A 42 -10.60 -2.27 -8.66
CA GLU A 42 -11.98 -2.63 -9.02
C GLU A 42 -13.01 -2.32 -7.90
N ALA A 43 -12.58 -2.36 -6.63
CA ALA A 43 -13.45 -2.08 -5.48
C ALA A 43 -13.67 -0.58 -5.29
N PHE A 44 -12.66 0.23 -5.64
CA PHE A 44 -12.67 1.67 -5.50
C PHE A 44 -12.25 2.34 -6.83
N PRO A 45 -13.14 2.35 -7.84
CA PRO A 45 -12.82 2.90 -9.17
C PRO A 45 -12.55 4.41 -9.12
N ASN A 46 -13.12 5.11 -8.14
CA ASN A 46 -12.97 6.56 -7.95
C ASN A 46 -11.83 6.95 -6.99
N GLY A 47 -11.11 5.96 -6.46
CA GLY A 47 -9.98 6.17 -5.54
C GLY A 47 -10.15 5.41 -4.23
N ILE A 48 -9.10 4.71 -3.82
CA ILE A 48 -9.03 3.97 -2.57
C ILE A 48 -8.93 4.97 -1.41
N PRO A 49 -9.84 4.91 -0.42
CA PRO A 49 -9.75 5.71 0.79
C PRO A 49 -8.41 5.55 1.49
N ARG A 50 -7.87 6.63 2.06
CA ARG A 50 -6.54 6.62 2.68
C ARG A 50 -6.43 5.61 3.83
N ALA A 51 -7.50 5.44 4.62
CA ALA A 51 -7.56 4.46 5.70
C ALA A 51 -7.40 3.01 5.19
N ILE A 52 -7.95 2.69 4.02
CA ILE A 52 -7.79 1.38 3.39
C ILE A 52 -6.40 1.26 2.77
N PHE A 53 -5.96 2.30 2.05
CA PHE A 53 -4.67 2.28 1.35
C PHE A 53 -3.47 2.16 2.32
N LYS A 54 -3.61 2.71 3.53
CA LYS A 54 -2.63 2.58 4.61
C LYS A 54 -2.79 1.32 5.46
N GLU A 55 -3.75 0.45 5.13
CA GLU A 55 -4.06 -0.75 5.89
C GLU A 55 -4.49 -0.47 7.34
N GLU A 56 -5.07 0.72 7.61
CA GLU A 56 -5.68 1.06 8.90
C GLU A 56 -7.03 0.34 9.07
N VAL A 57 -7.71 0.05 7.95
CA VAL A 57 -8.97 -0.70 7.89
C VAL A 57 -8.88 -1.78 6.83
N ASP A 58 -9.21 -3.02 7.19
CA ASP A 58 -9.31 -4.13 6.25
C ASP A 58 -10.72 -4.19 5.63
N HIS A 59 -10.82 -3.69 4.40
CA HIS A 59 -12.08 -3.62 3.69
C HIS A 59 -12.66 -5.00 3.31
N PHE A 60 -11.84 -6.05 3.29
CA PHE A 60 -12.30 -7.42 3.04
C PHE A 60 -13.02 -8.04 4.24
N LYS A 61 -12.69 -7.60 5.46
CA LYS A 61 -13.23 -8.16 6.71
C LYS A 61 -14.49 -7.43 7.17
N GLU A 62 -14.52 -6.11 7.02
CA GLU A 62 -15.56 -5.26 7.63
C GLU A 62 -16.65 -4.80 6.65
N ASN A 63 -16.64 -5.31 5.40
CA ASN A 63 -17.57 -4.90 4.34
C ASN A 63 -17.64 -3.37 4.21
N TYR A 64 -16.51 -2.77 3.84
CA TYR A 64 -16.35 -1.32 3.91
C TYR A 64 -17.33 -0.59 2.97
N PRO A 65 -18.01 0.48 3.42
CA PRO A 65 -18.95 1.20 2.57
C PRO A 65 -18.25 1.81 1.34
N GLY A 66 -18.70 1.43 0.15
CA GLY A 66 -18.15 1.90 -1.12
C GLY A 66 -17.00 1.06 -1.67
N ASP A 67 -16.59 0.00 -0.97
CA ASP A 67 -16.10 -1.20 -1.64
C ASP A 67 -17.29 -1.77 -2.40
N ASN A 68 -17.22 -1.95 -3.72
CA ASN A 68 -18.26 -2.52 -4.60
C ASN A 68 -18.79 -3.94 -4.21
N GLY A 69 -18.98 -4.26 -2.93
CA GLY A 69 -19.46 -5.52 -2.39
C GLY A 69 -18.41 -6.64 -2.38
N MET A 70 -17.12 -6.30 -2.50
CA MET A 70 -16.04 -7.28 -2.54
C MET A 70 -15.64 -7.75 -1.15
N LEU A 71 -16.48 -8.61 -0.59
CA LEU A 71 -16.10 -9.44 0.53
C LEU A 71 -14.96 -10.40 0.12
N GLY A 72 -13.96 -10.50 0.98
CA GLY A 72 -12.82 -11.38 0.75
C GLY A 72 -13.23 -12.84 0.87
N ILE A 73 -13.46 -13.53 -0.25
CA ILE A 73 -13.10 -14.94 -0.31
C ILE A 73 -11.57 -15.01 -0.32
N LEU A 74 -10.98 -15.03 0.87
CA LEU A 74 -9.65 -15.63 1.05
C LEU A 74 -9.78 -17.10 0.67
N LYS A 75 -9.62 -17.43 -0.61
CA LYS A 75 -9.14 -18.76 -0.96
C LYS A 75 -7.67 -18.76 -0.62
N GLU A 76 -7.37 -19.19 0.60
CA GLU A 76 -6.05 -19.75 0.92
C GLU A 76 -5.80 -20.87 -0.11
N GLU A 77 -4.72 -20.72 -0.87
CA GLU A 77 -4.18 -21.76 -1.75
C GLU A 77 -2.83 -22.19 -1.19
#